data_AF-A0A2D7J6G2-F1
#
_entry.id   AF-A0A2D7J6G2-F1
#
_cell.length_a   1.000
_cell.length_b   1.000
_cell.length_c   1.000
_cell.angle_alpha   90.00
_cell.angle_beta   90.00
_cell.angle_gamma   90.00
#
_symmetry.space_group_name_H-M   'P 1'
#
loop_
_entity.id
_entity.type
_entity.pdbx_description
1 polymer ?
#
loop_
_entity_poly.entity_id
_entity_poly.type
_entity_poly.pdbx_seq_one_letter_code
_entity_poly.pdbx_strand_id
1 'polypeptide(L)'
;MTRILILLNWMIGKVFAGGGAAVHRTHTTSSRHIRAQDRARYRPCISAWSLLIPLCFWVYPLHASTLVLVSVDGFRWDYLDRPEARQMKALADRGVRVTKLRPVYPSKTFPAHLSIATGLHPTGHGIVDNYFCRDDRPDCYSMGAAREDASWLSGTPLWTLVEQQGGRAATFFWPESDAVVAGTLPSDYRKFNARTPHAERVSQVIEWLNAPQIARPHLITLYFSAVDATAHTYGPDAPQTRAAIAEIDQWI
;
A
#
# COMPACT_ATOMS: atom_id res chain seq x y z
N MET A 1 4.23 14.09 11.69
CA MET A 1 2.92 13.53 12.12
C MET A 1 2.80 12.14 11.52
N THR A 2 2.69 11.08 12.31
CA THR A 2 2.44 9.73 11.76
C THR A 2 1.02 9.66 11.22
N ARG A 3 0.83 9.14 10.01
CA ARG A 3 -0.49 8.87 9.44
C ARG A 3 -0.74 7.37 9.48
N ILE A 4 -1.83 6.95 10.10
CA ILE A 4 -2.26 5.55 10.12
C ILE A 4 -3.42 5.41 9.13
N LEU A 5 -3.27 4.52 8.17
CA LEU A 5 -4.33 4.10 7.26
C LEU A 5 -4.66 2.64 7.56
N ILE A 6 -5.87 2.38 8.04
CA ILE A 6 -6.40 1.02 8.20
C ILE A 6 -7.24 0.69 6.97
N LEU A 7 -6.84 -0.35 6.26
CA LEU A 7 -7.59 -0.93 5.16
C LEU A 7 -8.35 -2.15 5.65
N LEU A 8 -9.65 -2.12 5.41
CA LEU A 8 -10.58 -3.18 5.76
C LEU A 8 -11.11 -3.76 4.44
N ASN A 9 -10.75 -5.00 4.16
CA ASN A 9 -11.09 -5.65 2.90
C ASN A 9 -11.98 -6.88 3.12
N TRP A 10 -13.08 -6.96 2.37
CA TRP A 10 -14.00 -8.08 2.40
C TRP A 10 -13.72 -9.06 1.25
N MET A 11 -13.74 -10.36 1.55
CA MET A 11 -13.47 -11.41 0.57
C MET A 11 -14.61 -12.43 0.55
N ILE A 12 -15.32 -12.53 -0.57
CA ILE A 12 -16.22 -13.65 -0.88
C ILE A 12 -15.91 -14.17 -2.28
N GLY A 13 -15.47 -15.43 -2.36
CA GLY A 13 -15.41 -16.13 -3.63
C GLY A 13 -16.80 -16.53 -4.10
N LYS A 14 -17.31 -15.90 -5.16
CA LYS A 14 -18.13 -16.51 -6.24
C LYS A 14 -18.34 -15.54 -7.42
N VAL A 15 -18.12 -16.08 -8.62
CA VAL A 15 -17.95 -15.45 -9.94
C VAL A 15 -19.29 -14.97 -10.53
N PHE A 16 -19.31 -13.82 -11.22
CA PHE A 16 -19.90 -13.64 -12.57
C PHE A 16 -19.39 -12.35 -13.23
N ALA A 17 -18.94 -12.48 -14.48
CA ALA A 17 -18.21 -11.50 -15.27
C ALA A 17 -19.09 -10.80 -16.33
N GLY A 18 -18.65 -9.62 -16.76
CA GLY A 18 -19.09 -8.89 -17.96
C GLY A 18 -18.50 -7.48 -17.88
N GLY A 19 -17.43 -7.14 -18.62
CA GLY A 19 -17.44 -6.80 -20.05
C GLY A 19 -17.88 -5.33 -20.20
N GLY A 20 -17.17 -4.38 -20.77
CA GLY A 20 -15.96 -4.28 -21.58
C GLY A 20 -15.97 -2.89 -22.24
N ALA A 21 -14.89 -2.57 -22.96
CA ALA A 21 -14.72 -1.50 -23.94
C ALA A 21 -14.32 -0.08 -23.46
N ALA A 22 -13.09 0.26 -23.85
CA ALA A 22 -12.49 1.58 -23.91
C ALA A 22 -12.94 2.37 -25.15
N VAL A 23 -12.83 3.70 -25.11
CA VAL A 23 -12.80 4.55 -26.31
C VAL A 23 -11.74 5.65 -26.16
N HIS A 24 -10.84 5.66 -27.12
CA HIS A 24 -9.79 6.66 -27.37
C HIS A 24 -10.40 7.88 -28.11
N ARG A 25 -9.94 9.10 -27.80
CA ARG A 25 -9.99 10.24 -28.74
C ARG A 25 -8.70 11.04 -28.69
N THR A 26 -8.05 11.12 -29.84
CA THR A 26 -7.04 12.09 -30.26
C THR A 26 -7.72 13.35 -30.80
N HIS A 27 -7.06 14.51 -30.75
CA HIS A 27 -7.12 15.61 -31.73
C HIS A 27 -6.16 16.74 -31.29
N THR A 28 -5.01 16.86 -31.95
CA THR A 28 -4.66 17.85 -33.00
C THR A 28 -4.35 19.26 -32.51
N THR A 29 -3.07 19.59 -32.63
CA THR A 29 -2.39 20.89 -32.50
C THR A 29 -2.77 21.85 -33.64
N SER A 30 -2.93 23.13 -33.32
CA SER A 30 -2.96 24.23 -34.30
C SER A 30 -1.97 25.31 -33.85
N SER A 31 -0.97 25.55 -34.69
CA SER A 31 0.03 26.60 -34.55
C SER A 31 -0.48 27.91 -35.15
N ARG A 32 -0.26 29.03 -34.47
CA ARG A 32 -0.27 30.35 -35.12
C ARG A 32 0.97 31.15 -34.72
N HIS A 33 1.73 31.50 -35.74
CA HIS A 33 2.81 32.46 -35.73
C HIS A 33 2.31 33.85 -35.32
N ILE A 34 3.02 34.50 -34.40
CA ILE A 34 3.01 35.96 -34.27
C ILE A 34 4.43 36.45 -34.52
N ARG A 35 4.49 37.43 -35.41
CA ARG A 35 5.66 38.04 -36.04
C ARG A 35 6.36 38.97 -35.06
N ALA A 36 7.69 38.99 -35.16
CA ALA A 36 8.60 39.88 -34.46
C ALA A 36 8.28 41.37 -34.67
N GLN A 37 8.43 42.16 -33.61
CA GLN A 37 8.64 43.61 -33.70
C GLN A 37 9.80 44.01 -32.79
N ASP A 38 10.56 44.97 -33.33
CA ASP A 38 11.90 45.38 -32.99
C ASP A 38 12.04 46.20 -31.69
N ARG A 39 13.20 45.98 -31.06
CA ARG A 39 14.12 46.95 -30.42
C ARG A 39 13.56 48.02 -29.48
N ALA A 40 13.91 47.86 -28.20
CA ALA A 40 14.44 48.97 -27.40
C ALA A 40 15.63 48.48 -26.57
N ARG A 41 16.79 49.12 -26.78
CA ARG A 41 18.03 48.88 -26.04
C ARG A 41 17.87 49.43 -24.63
N TYR A 42 17.94 48.56 -23.63
CA TYR A 42 18.22 48.96 -22.26
C TYR A 42 19.52 48.28 -21.81
N ARG A 43 20.57 49.09 -21.70
CA ARG A 43 21.77 48.78 -20.91
C ARG A 43 21.68 49.61 -19.64
N PRO A 44 21.67 48.97 -18.47
CA PRO A 44 22.34 49.55 -17.32
C PRO A 44 23.38 48.60 -16.74
N CYS A 45 24.58 49.16 -16.56
CA CYS A 45 25.54 48.92 -15.49
C CYS A 45 25.59 47.53 -14.84
N ILE A 46 26.65 46.79 -15.17
CA ILE A 46 27.20 45.74 -14.32
C ILE A 46 27.82 46.44 -13.10
N SER A 47 27.03 46.67 -12.05
CA SER A 47 27.56 46.91 -10.71
C SER A 47 27.78 45.56 -10.06
N ALA A 48 29.04 45.20 -9.86
CA ALA A 48 29.47 44.05 -9.08
C ALA A 48 28.95 44.16 -7.64
N TRP A 49 27.82 43.53 -7.37
CA TRP A 49 27.39 43.19 -6.03
C TRP A 49 27.55 41.68 -5.91
N SER A 50 28.64 41.27 -5.29
CA SER A 50 28.84 39.92 -4.80
C SER A 50 27.72 39.61 -3.80
N LEU A 51 26.59 39.13 -4.32
CA LEU A 51 25.54 38.53 -3.52
C LEU A 51 26.09 37.22 -2.95
N LEU A 52 26.81 37.34 -1.83
CA LEU A 52 26.84 36.28 -0.83
C LEU A 52 25.41 36.15 -0.32
N ILE A 53 24.58 35.44 -1.09
CA ILE A 53 23.41 34.78 -0.53
C ILE A 53 24.04 33.74 0.39
N PRO A 54 23.97 33.86 1.74
CA PRO A 54 24.19 32.67 2.53
C PRO A 54 23.12 31.72 2.02
N LEU A 55 23.55 30.61 1.39
CA LEU A 55 22.74 29.42 1.34
C LEU A 55 22.55 28.99 2.80
N CYS A 56 21.70 29.72 3.52
CA CYS A 56 20.79 29.13 4.47
C CYS A 56 19.94 28.20 3.61
N PHE A 57 20.50 27.04 3.29
CA PHE A 57 19.76 25.81 3.37
C PHE A 57 19.23 25.77 4.80
N TRP A 58 18.12 26.47 5.02
CA TRP A 58 17.17 26.03 6.01
C TRP A 58 16.72 24.69 5.48
N VAL A 59 17.51 23.65 5.79
CA VAL A 59 17.03 22.29 5.76
C VAL A 59 15.98 22.31 6.85
N TYR A 60 14.76 22.70 6.46
CA TYR A 60 13.61 22.29 7.24
C TYR A 60 13.78 20.79 7.33
N PRO A 61 13.94 20.21 8.54
CA PRO A 61 13.79 18.78 8.65
C PRO A 61 12.37 18.55 8.14
N LEU A 62 12.26 18.02 6.91
CA LEU A 62 11.03 17.47 6.42
C LEU A 62 10.74 16.43 7.50
N HIS A 63 9.78 16.75 8.36
CA HIS A 63 9.33 15.82 9.38
C HIS A 63 8.74 14.67 8.58
N ALA A 64 9.60 13.70 8.26
CA ALA A 64 9.29 12.54 7.47
C ALA A 64 8.15 11.85 8.23
N SER A 65 6.96 12.03 7.67
CA SER A 65 5.74 11.55 8.28
C SER A 65 5.62 10.11 7.87
N THR A 66 5.87 9.19 8.80
CA THR A 66 5.71 7.76 8.55
C THR A 66 4.24 7.46 8.24
N LEU A 67 4.01 6.75 7.14
CA LEU A 67 2.73 6.13 6.82
C LEU A 67 2.72 4.70 7.37
N VAL A 68 1.74 4.39 8.22
CA VAL A 68 1.48 3.02 8.66
C VAL A 68 0.24 2.50 7.94
N LEU A 69 0.41 1.45 7.15
CA LEU A 69 -0.64 0.78 6.40
C LEU A 69 -0.99 -0.54 7.08
N VAL A 70 -2.13 -0.58 7.75
CA VAL A 70 -2.61 -1.78 8.46
C VAL A 70 -3.69 -2.46 7.63
N SER A 71 -3.55 -3.75 7.38
CA SER A 71 -4.58 -4.59 6.75
C SER A 71 -5.11 -5.62 7.73
N VAL A 72 -6.42 -5.65 7.92
CA VAL A 72 -7.11 -6.73 8.63
C VAL A 72 -7.86 -7.56 7.60
N ASP A 73 -7.37 -8.76 7.34
CA ASP A 73 -7.89 -9.61 6.28
C ASP A 73 -9.31 -10.08 6.58
N GLY A 74 -10.12 -10.16 5.52
CA GLY A 74 -11.53 -10.57 5.62
C GLY A 74 -12.41 -9.63 6.45
N PHE A 75 -11.93 -8.44 6.81
CA PHE A 75 -12.70 -7.46 7.58
C PHE A 75 -13.78 -6.81 6.71
N ARG A 76 -15.00 -7.34 6.83
CA ARG A 76 -16.16 -6.89 6.06
C ARG A 76 -16.54 -5.45 6.43
N TRP A 77 -17.11 -4.73 5.45
CA TRP A 77 -17.46 -3.30 5.59
C TRP A 77 -18.36 -2.98 6.79
N ASP A 78 -19.23 -3.91 7.21
CA ASP A 78 -20.16 -3.76 8.34
C ASP A 78 -19.52 -4.10 9.69
N TYR A 79 -18.36 -4.76 9.72
CA TYR A 79 -17.72 -5.18 10.97
C TYR A 79 -17.28 -3.98 11.82
N LEU A 80 -16.96 -2.85 11.19
CA LEU A 80 -16.57 -1.63 11.88
C LEU A 80 -17.73 -0.98 12.65
N ASP A 81 -18.98 -1.31 12.28
CA ASP A 81 -20.18 -0.82 12.96
C ASP A 81 -20.65 -1.75 14.08
N ARG A 82 -19.93 -2.86 14.32
CA ARG A 82 -20.24 -3.82 15.38
C ARG A 82 -19.63 -3.38 16.72
N PRO A 83 -20.23 -3.73 17.87
CA PRO A 83 -19.74 -3.34 19.18
C PRO A 83 -18.35 -3.89 19.52
N GLU A 84 -17.90 -4.95 18.83
CA GLU A 84 -16.59 -5.58 18.99
C GLU A 84 -15.43 -4.74 18.44
N ALA A 85 -15.67 -3.81 17.48
CA ALA A 85 -14.63 -3.01 16.81
C ALA A 85 -14.44 -1.61 17.44
N ARG A 86 -14.33 -1.55 18.77
CA ARG A 86 -14.38 -0.29 19.54
C ARG A 86 -13.23 0.68 19.21
N GLN A 87 -11.99 0.22 19.22
CA GLN A 87 -10.80 1.06 18.97
C GLN A 87 -10.73 1.49 17.51
N MET A 88 -10.94 0.55 16.58
CA MET A 88 -11.00 0.84 15.15
C MET A 88 -12.10 1.86 14.84
N LYS A 89 -13.28 1.71 15.46
CA LYS A 89 -14.37 2.69 15.30
C LYS A 89 -13.97 4.06 15.87
N ALA A 90 -13.35 4.11 17.05
CA ALA A 90 -12.89 5.37 17.65
C ALA A 90 -11.79 6.06 16.81
N LEU A 91 -10.95 5.28 16.10
CA LEU A 91 -10.00 5.82 15.13
C LEU A 91 -10.73 6.40 13.91
N ALA A 92 -11.72 5.67 13.39
CA ALA A 92 -12.53 6.11 12.26
C ALA A 92 -13.33 7.39 12.57
N ASP A 93 -13.91 7.50 13.78
CA ASP A 93 -14.70 8.65 14.22
C ASP A 93 -13.84 9.92 14.39
N ARG A 94 -12.55 9.77 14.70
CA ARG A 94 -11.57 10.87 14.82
C ARG A 94 -10.81 11.14 13.51
N GLY A 95 -10.99 10.28 12.52
CA GLY A 95 -10.24 10.28 11.27
C GLY A 95 -11.14 10.42 10.05
N VAL A 96 -10.71 9.81 8.95
CA VAL A 96 -11.51 9.71 7.72
C VAL A 96 -11.91 8.25 7.53
N ARG A 97 -13.20 8.02 7.30
CA ARG A 97 -13.76 6.69 7.06
C ARG A 97 -14.40 6.61 5.67
N VAL A 98 -14.09 5.53 4.95
CA VAL A 98 -14.87 5.09 3.79
C VAL A 98 -15.92 4.09 4.27
N THR A 99 -17.17 4.23 3.83
CA THR A 99 -18.28 3.35 4.28
C THR A 99 -18.20 1.95 3.68
N LYS A 100 -17.77 1.84 2.43
CA LYS A 100 -17.56 0.57 1.72
C LYS A 100 -16.38 0.70 0.76
N LEU A 101 -15.46 -0.26 0.81
CA LEU A 101 -14.42 -0.44 -0.20
C LEU A 101 -14.85 -1.55 -1.14
N ARG A 102 -14.84 -1.29 -2.45
CA ARG A 102 -15.08 -2.34 -3.46
C ARG A 102 -13.75 -3.00 -3.80
N PRO A 103 -13.56 -4.31 -3.51
CA PRO A 103 -12.35 -4.99 -3.88
C PRO A 103 -12.26 -5.17 -5.41
N VAL A 104 -11.05 -5.45 -5.88
CA VAL A 104 -10.85 -6.04 -7.20
C VAL A 104 -11.50 -7.43 -7.28
N TYR A 105 -11.72 -7.89 -8.50
CA TYR A 105 -12.19 -9.24 -8.75
C TYR A 105 -11.03 -10.13 -9.25
N PRO A 106 -10.86 -11.36 -8.72
CA PRO A 106 -11.63 -11.97 -7.63
C PRO A 106 -11.26 -11.37 -6.27
N SER A 107 -12.21 -11.34 -5.33
CA SER A 107 -11.97 -10.86 -3.96
C SER A 107 -11.25 -11.94 -3.13
N LYS A 108 -9.96 -12.10 -3.40
CA LYS A 108 -9.04 -13.06 -2.77
C LYS A 108 -7.85 -12.30 -2.18
N THR A 109 -7.22 -12.86 -1.16
CA THR A 109 -6.16 -12.19 -0.37
C THR A 109 -5.07 -11.63 -1.25
N PHE A 110 -4.39 -12.47 -2.03
CA PHE A 110 -3.21 -12.04 -2.79
C PHE A 110 -3.56 -11.05 -3.90
N PRO A 111 -4.56 -11.32 -4.78
CA PRO A 111 -4.99 -10.36 -5.79
C PRO A 111 -5.36 -8.99 -5.21
N ALA A 112 -6.15 -8.96 -4.12
CA ALA A 112 -6.62 -7.70 -3.57
C ALA A 112 -5.51 -6.90 -2.84
N HIS A 113 -4.66 -7.55 -2.05
CA HIS A 113 -3.57 -6.87 -1.34
C HIS A 113 -2.50 -6.34 -2.30
N LEU A 114 -2.23 -7.05 -3.38
CA LEU A 114 -1.28 -6.60 -4.40
C LEU A 114 -1.87 -5.49 -5.26
N SER A 115 -3.19 -5.50 -5.52
CA SER A 115 -3.86 -4.35 -6.15
C SER A 115 -3.76 -3.09 -5.30
N ILE A 116 -3.91 -3.20 -3.98
CA ILE A 116 -3.67 -2.07 -3.05
C ILE A 116 -2.21 -1.61 -3.09
N ALA A 117 -1.26 -2.55 -3.07
CA ALA A 117 0.16 -2.23 -3.00
C ALA A 117 0.74 -1.68 -4.31
N THR A 118 0.15 -1.99 -5.46
CA THR A 118 0.68 -1.60 -6.78
C THR A 118 -0.18 -0.56 -7.49
N GLY A 119 -1.45 -0.40 -7.10
CA GLY A 119 -2.44 0.39 -7.83
C GLY A 119 -2.92 -0.26 -9.14
N LEU A 120 -2.54 -1.51 -9.41
CA LEU A 120 -2.92 -2.25 -10.61
C LEU A 120 -4.08 -3.21 -10.34
N HIS A 121 -4.83 -3.57 -11.37
CA HIS A 121 -5.74 -4.72 -11.29
C HIS A 121 -4.98 -6.05 -11.28
N PRO A 122 -5.61 -7.19 -10.91
CA PRO A 122 -4.97 -8.50 -10.93
C PRO A 122 -4.31 -8.88 -12.26
N THR A 123 -4.92 -8.49 -13.38
CA THR A 123 -4.34 -8.68 -14.73
C THR A 123 -3.12 -7.82 -15.01
N GLY A 124 -2.94 -6.71 -14.29
CA GLY A 124 -1.82 -5.80 -14.43
C GLY A 124 -0.63 -6.17 -13.56
N HIS A 125 -0.87 -6.59 -12.31
CA HIS A 125 0.20 -7.06 -11.43
C HIS A 125 0.47 -8.57 -11.53
N GLY A 126 -0.31 -9.31 -12.33
CA GLY A 126 -0.05 -10.72 -12.68
C GLY A 126 -0.57 -11.77 -11.71
N ILE A 127 -0.97 -11.39 -10.49
CA ILE A 127 -1.49 -12.32 -9.47
C ILE A 127 -3.02 -12.33 -9.50
N VAL A 128 -3.58 -13.28 -10.25
CA VAL A 128 -5.03 -13.30 -10.58
C VAL A 128 -5.88 -14.14 -9.61
N ASP A 129 -5.27 -15.08 -8.88
CA ASP A 129 -5.89 -15.83 -7.79
C ASP A 129 -4.80 -16.24 -6.79
N ASN A 130 -5.19 -16.80 -5.65
CA ASN A 130 -4.29 -17.40 -4.67
C ASN A 130 -3.61 -18.68 -5.21
N TYR A 131 -4.17 -19.30 -6.26
CA TYR A 131 -3.57 -20.41 -7.00
C TYR A 131 -4.03 -20.38 -8.46
N PHE A 132 -3.09 -20.45 -9.41
CA PHE A 132 -3.39 -20.55 -10.85
C PHE A 132 -2.17 -21.06 -11.62
N CYS A 133 -2.40 -21.59 -12.83
CA CYS A 133 -1.33 -22.01 -13.75
C CYS A 133 -1.37 -21.14 -15.01
N ARG A 134 -0.24 -21.02 -15.72
CA ARG A 134 -0.14 -20.32 -17.00
C ARG A 134 0.50 -21.24 -18.03
N ASP A 135 0.09 -21.13 -19.29
CA ASP A 135 0.62 -21.98 -20.37
C ASP A 135 2.06 -21.62 -20.77
N ASP A 136 2.56 -20.45 -20.35
CA ASP A 136 3.88 -19.93 -20.70
C ASP A 136 4.98 -20.27 -19.67
N ARG A 137 4.67 -21.07 -18.66
CA ARG A 137 5.64 -21.57 -17.67
C ARG A 137 5.24 -22.96 -17.13
N PRO A 138 6.20 -23.78 -16.70
CA PRO A 138 5.95 -25.17 -16.32
C PRO A 138 5.35 -25.35 -14.92
N ASP A 139 5.35 -24.30 -14.10
CA ASP A 139 4.90 -24.29 -12.71
C ASP A 139 3.64 -23.43 -12.53
N CYS A 140 2.90 -23.72 -11.45
CA CYS A 140 1.72 -22.96 -11.07
C CYS A 140 2.05 -22.01 -9.92
N TYR A 141 1.40 -20.84 -9.93
CA TYR A 141 1.43 -19.93 -8.81
C TYR A 141 0.69 -20.55 -7.63
N SER A 142 1.28 -20.43 -6.45
CA SER A 142 0.61 -20.60 -5.17
C SER A 142 0.97 -19.41 -4.29
N MET A 143 0.10 -19.03 -3.36
CA MET A 143 0.30 -17.91 -2.44
C MET A 143 1.72 -17.86 -1.88
N GLY A 144 2.44 -16.77 -2.14
CA GLY A 144 3.81 -16.54 -1.68
C GLY A 144 4.89 -17.08 -2.62
N ALA A 145 4.53 -17.59 -3.80
CA ALA A 145 5.50 -18.07 -4.79
C ALA A 145 6.36 -16.94 -5.36
N ALA A 146 5.90 -15.66 -5.33
CA ALA A 146 6.73 -14.57 -5.86
C ALA A 146 7.96 -14.29 -4.98
N ARG A 147 7.93 -14.71 -3.71
CA ARG A 147 9.09 -14.74 -2.81
C ARG A 147 10.27 -15.54 -3.38
N GLU A 148 9.97 -16.68 -4.01
CA GLU A 148 10.99 -17.55 -4.61
C GLU A 148 11.27 -17.16 -6.07
N ASP A 149 10.24 -16.68 -6.79
CA ASP A 149 10.36 -16.20 -8.16
C ASP A 149 9.56 -14.91 -8.38
N ALA A 150 10.23 -13.78 -8.28
CA ALA A 150 9.61 -12.47 -8.41
C ALA A 150 8.97 -12.21 -9.79
N SER A 151 9.26 -13.04 -10.82
CA SER A 151 8.62 -12.91 -12.15
C SER A 151 7.11 -13.16 -12.13
N TRP A 152 6.58 -13.78 -11.08
CA TRP A 152 5.14 -13.90 -10.84
C TRP A 152 4.47 -12.53 -10.65
N LEU A 153 5.17 -11.58 -10.03
CA LEU A 153 4.63 -10.27 -9.68
C LEU A 153 5.12 -9.20 -10.67
N SER A 154 4.17 -8.62 -11.38
CA SER A 154 4.40 -7.45 -12.23
C SER A 154 4.05 -6.15 -11.49
N GLY A 155 4.63 -5.04 -11.92
CA GLY A 155 4.44 -3.73 -11.29
C GLY A 155 5.33 -3.50 -10.07
N THR A 156 5.26 -2.29 -9.52
CA THR A 156 6.12 -1.85 -8.40
C THR A 156 5.27 -1.66 -7.15
N PRO A 157 5.40 -2.52 -6.13
CA PRO A 157 4.73 -2.33 -4.85
C PRO A 157 5.20 -1.07 -4.12
N LEU A 158 4.36 -0.52 -3.25
CA LEU A 158 4.65 0.69 -2.47
C LEU A 158 5.99 0.64 -1.72
N TRP A 159 6.35 -0.49 -1.11
CA TRP A 159 7.63 -0.63 -0.40
C TRP A 159 8.83 -0.55 -1.33
N THR A 160 8.77 -1.21 -2.49
CA THR A 160 9.80 -1.12 -3.53
C THR A 160 9.92 0.32 -4.06
N LEU A 161 8.79 0.99 -4.29
CA LEU A 161 8.77 2.37 -4.78
C LEU A 161 9.42 3.33 -3.76
N VAL A 162 9.15 3.16 -2.46
CA VAL A 162 9.74 3.97 -1.39
C VAL A 162 11.26 3.81 -1.36
N GLU A 163 11.77 2.58 -1.44
CA GLU A 163 13.22 2.31 -1.48
C GLU A 163 13.87 2.92 -2.74
N GLN A 164 13.24 2.80 -3.91
CA GLN A 164 13.74 3.37 -5.16
C GLN A 164 13.80 4.90 -5.14
N GLN A 165 13.01 5.56 -4.30
CA GLN A 165 13.04 7.02 -4.10
C GLN A 165 13.98 7.46 -2.96
N GLY A 166 14.81 6.55 -2.44
CA GLY A 166 15.74 6.82 -1.34
C GLY A 166 15.07 6.89 0.04
N GLY A 167 13.81 6.46 0.14
CA GLY A 167 13.12 6.27 1.41
C GLY A 167 13.48 4.94 2.08
N ARG A 168 12.76 4.61 3.15
CA ARG A 168 12.90 3.35 3.88
C ARG A 168 11.53 2.74 4.08
N ALA A 169 11.32 1.50 3.70
CA ALA A 169 10.10 0.75 3.92
C ALA A 169 10.34 -0.39 4.92
N ALA A 170 9.38 -0.60 5.81
CA ALA A 170 9.36 -1.76 6.69
C ALA A 170 8.04 -2.53 6.53
N THR A 171 8.10 -3.85 6.44
CA THR A 171 6.89 -4.67 6.21
C THR A 171 6.77 -5.79 7.22
N PHE A 172 5.79 -5.69 8.12
CA PHE A 172 5.42 -6.78 9.02
C PHE A 172 4.24 -7.55 8.44
N PHE A 173 4.59 -8.44 7.52
CA PHE A 173 3.69 -9.20 6.69
C PHE A 173 2.89 -8.31 5.74
N TRP A 174 3.03 -8.59 4.46
CA TRP A 174 2.11 -8.22 3.40
C TRP A 174 2.32 -9.24 2.28
N PRO A 175 1.29 -9.63 1.51
CA PRO A 175 1.47 -10.54 0.39
C PRO A 175 2.64 -10.11 -0.53
N GLU A 176 3.60 -11.02 -0.69
CA GLU A 176 4.82 -10.84 -1.49
C GLU A 176 5.75 -9.68 -1.06
N SER A 177 5.64 -9.14 0.16
CA SER A 177 6.58 -8.09 0.61
C SER A 177 8.01 -8.57 0.82
N ASP A 178 8.22 -9.87 0.93
CA ASP A 178 9.51 -10.53 1.03
C ASP A 178 10.02 -11.06 -0.33
N ALA A 179 9.38 -10.68 -1.43
CA ALA A 179 9.85 -10.91 -2.80
C ALA A 179 10.81 -9.80 -3.26
N VAL A 180 11.86 -10.17 -4.01
CA VAL A 180 12.83 -9.23 -4.59
C VAL A 180 12.27 -8.64 -5.88
N VAL A 181 11.40 -7.64 -5.77
CA VAL A 181 10.80 -6.97 -6.93
C VAL A 181 11.73 -5.87 -7.45
N ALA A 182 12.04 -5.90 -8.76
CA ALA A 182 12.97 -4.98 -9.39
C ALA A 182 14.33 -4.88 -8.65
N GLY A 183 14.84 -6.02 -8.18
CA GLY A 183 16.12 -6.12 -7.47
C GLY A 183 16.12 -5.53 -6.05
N THR A 184 14.95 -5.20 -5.50
CA THR A 184 14.82 -4.43 -4.25
C THR A 184 13.93 -5.14 -3.25
N LEU A 185 14.36 -5.20 -1.99
CA LEU A 185 13.57 -5.59 -0.82
C LEU A 185 13.31 -4.36 0.06
N PRO A 186 12.29 -4.38 0.93
CA PRO A 186 12.16 -3.39 1.99
C PRO A 186 13.43 -3.34 2.87
N SER A 187 13.77 -2.16 3.36
CA SER A 187 14.85 -1.94 4.33
C SER A 187 14.74 -2.84 5.56
N ASP A 188 13.52 -3.20 5.98
CA ASP A 188 13.25 -4.21 6.98
C ASP A 188 11.98 -5.00 6.66
N TYR A 189 11.99 -6.33 6.80
CA TYR A 189 10.82 -7.16 6.54
C TYR A 189 10.80 -8.42 7.40
N ARG A 190 9.61 -8.97 7.58
CA ARG A 190 9.40 -10.28 8.23
C ARG A 190 8.78 -11.24 7.23
N LYS A 191 9.35 -12.43 7.10
CA LYS A 191 8.76 -13.53 6.30
C LYS A 191 7.49 -14.00 6.94
N PHE A 192 6.45 -14.25 6.14
CA PHE A 192 5.15 -14.63 6.67
C PHE A 192 5.22 -15.87 7.57
N ASN A 193 4.68 -15.75 8.79
CA ASN A 193 4.48 -16.86 9.70
C ASN A 193 3.16 -16.67 10.44
N ALA A 194 2.17 -17.51 10.11
CA ALA A 194 0.84 -17.44 10.71
C ALA A 194 0.85 -17.62 12.25
N ARG A 195 1.89 -18.25 12.81
CA ARG A 195 2.04 -18.49 14.25
C ARG A 195 2.65 -17.32 15.01
N THR A 196 3.14 -16.28 14.33
CA THR A 196 3.72 -15.11 15.00
C THR A 196 2.65 -14.38 15.81
N PRO A 197 2.81 -14.23 17.14
CA PRO A 197 1.85 -13.56 18.01
C PRO A 197 1.58 -12.11 17.60
N HIS A 198 0.34 -11.65 17.75
CA HIS A 198 -0.05 -10.27 17.42
C HIS A 198 0.77 -9.22 18.18
N ALA A 199 1.06 -9.48 19.45
CA ALA A 199 1.92 -8.63 20.29
C ALA A 199 3.30 -8.38 19.67
N GLU A 200 3.92 -9.41 19.09
CA GLU A 200 5.23 -9.30 18.44
C GLU A 200 5.15 -8.39 17.21
N ARG A 201 4.09 -8.54 16.40
CA ARG A 201 3.87 -7.71 15.21
C ARG A 201 3.75 -6.23 15.56
N VAL A 202 2.91 -5.92 16.54
CA VAL A 202 2.67 -4.54 16.99
C VAL A 202 3.91 -3.96 17.68
N SER A 203 4.59 -4.74 18.52
CA SER A 203 5.81 -4.28 19.20
C SER A 203 6.90 -3.89 18.22
N GLN A 204 7.09 -4.68 17.14
CA GLN A 204 8.04 -4.35 16.10
C GLN A 204 7.68 -3.07 15.34
N VAL A 205 6.39 -2.83 15.06
CA VAL A 205 5.93 -1.60 14.43
C VAL A 205 6.20 -0.39 15.33
N ILE A 206 5.97 -0.52 16.63
CA ILE A 206 6.29 0.53 17.62
C ILE A 206 7.79 0.78 17.67
N GLU A 207 8.62 -0.26 17.63
CA GLU A 207 10.08 -0.13 17.57
C GLU A 207 10.52 0.65 16.32
N TRP A 208 10.00 0.31 15.14
CA TRP A 208 10.28 1.05 13.91
C TRP A 208 9.85 2.52 13.99
N LEU A 209 8.70 2.81 14.59
CA LEU A 209 8.21 4.18 14.80
C LEU A 209 9.09 4.98 15.78
N ASN A 210 9.67 4.31 16.76
CA ASN A 210 10.56 4.92 17.77
C ASN A 210 12.02 5.04 17.30
N ALA A 211 12.38 4.45 16.16
CA ALA A 211 13.72 4.54 15.61
C ALA A 211 14.16 6.01 15.38
N PRO A 212 15.48 6.30 15.44
CA PRO A 212 16.03 7.59 15.07
C PRO A 212 15.59 8.01 13.67
N GLN A 213 15.41 9.32 13.43
CA GLN A 213 14.82 9.84 12.18
C GLN A 213 15.50 9.28 10.91
N ILE A 214 16.81 9.10 10.92
CA ILE A 214 17.56 8.57 9.77
C ILE A 214 17.30 7.08 9.49
N ALA A 215 16.94 6.31 10.52
CA ALA A 215 16.66 4.88 10.43
C ALA A 215 15.16 4.58 10.33
N ARG A 216 14.31 5.52 10.74
CA ARG A 216 12.85 5.37 10.79
C ARG A 216 12.26 5.13 9.39
N PRO A 217 11.45 4.09 9.20
CA PRO A 217 10.75 3.87 7.94
C PRO A 217 9.78 5.01 7.59
N HIS A 218 9.73 5.35 6.31
CA HIS A 218 8.74 6.24 5.71
C HIS A 218 7.42 5.53 5.46
N LEU A 219 7.47 4.23 5.17
CA LEU A 219 6.33 3.34 5.03
C LEU A 219 6.49 2.16 5.99
N ILE A 220 5.45 1.85 6.74
CA ILE A 220 5.32 0.62 7.51
C ILE A 220 4.07 -0.10 7.05
N THR A 221 4.14 -1.39 6.73
CA THR A 221 2.95 -2.22 6.50
C THR A 221 2.79 -3.25 7.61
N LEU A 222 1.53 -3.55 7.98
CA LEU A 222 1.18 -4.52 9.02
C LEU A 222 -0.04 -5.32 8.59
N TYR A 223 0.00 -6.64 8.72
CA TYR A 223 -1.10 -7.54 8.31
C TYR A 223 -1.57 -8.48 9.43
N PHE A 224 -2.89 -8.62 9.53
CA PHE A 224 -3.59 -9.55 10.43
C PHE A 224 -4.53 -10.47 9.64
N SER A 225 -4.42 -11.79 9.84
CA SER A 225 -5.24 -12.80 9.15
C SER A 225 -6.34 -13.43 10.01
N ALA A 226 -6.41 -13.10 11.31
CA ALA A 226 -7.20 -13.86 12.27
C ALA A 226 -8.71 -13.82 11.99
N VAL A 227 -9.23 -12.65 11.60
CA VAL A 227 -10.66 -12.45 11.28
C VAL A 227 -11.07 -13.28 10.08
N ASP A 228 -10.32 -13.21 8.97
CA ASP A 228 -10.54 -14.03 7.77
C ASP A 228 -10.49 -15.53 8.07
N ALA A 229 -9.42 -16.00 8.73
CA ALA A 229 -9.24 -17.42 9.04
C ALA A 229 -10.39 -17.98 9.90
N THR A 230 -10.88 -17.18 10.85
CA THR A 230 -11.99 -17.56 11.72
C THR A 230 -13.32 -17.54 10.95
N ALA A 231 -13.57 -16.53 10.13
CA ALA A 231 -14.77 -16.44 9.30
C ALA A 231 -14.83 -17.55 8.24
N HIS A 232 -13.69 -18.01 7.71
CA HIS A 232 -13.62 -19.17 6.83
C HIS A 232 -14.07 -20.46 7.53
N THR A 233 -13.76 -20.60 8.82
CA THR A 233 -14.08 -21.80 9.59
C THR A 233 -15.53 -21.79 10.09
N TYR A 234 -16.00 -20.65 10.61
CA TYR A 234 -17.26 -20.57 11.35
C TYR A 234 -18.36 -19.76 10.63
N GLY A 235 -18.01 -19.02 9.59
CA GLY A 235 -18.90 -18.09 8.91
C GLY A 235 -18.84 -16.66 9.46
N PRO A 236 -19.22 -15.65 8.66
CA PRO A 236 -18.97 -14.23 8.95
C PRO A 236 -19.75 -13.65 10.15
N ASP A 237 -20.88 -14.27 10.51
CA ASP A 237 -21.76 -13.75 11.56
C ASP A 237 -21.66 -14.56 12.86
N ALA A 238 -20.76 -15.55 12.90
CA ALA A 238 -20.56 -16.45 14.04
C ALA A 238 -19.95 -15.75 15.26
N PRO A 239 -20.25 -16.20 16.50
CA PRO A 239 -19.64 -15.69 17.73
C PRO A 239 -18.11 -15.72 17.71
N GLN A 240 -17.51 -16.73 17.07
CA GLN A 240 -16.06 -16.87 16.92
C GLN A 240 -15.48 -15.73 16.09
N THR A 241 -16.10 -15.37 14.98
CA THR A 241 -15.67 -14.24 14.15
C THR A 241 -15.81 -12.92 14.89
N ARG A 242 -16.86 -12.76 15.70
CA ARG A 242 -17.00 -11.60 16.60
C ARG A 242 -15.88 -11.53 17.63
N ALA A 243 -15.52 -12.65 18.24
CA ALA A 243 -14.40 -12.73 19.17
C ALA A 243 -13.06 -12.38 18.49
N ALA A 244 -12.83 -12.86 17.27
CA ALA A 244 -11.64 -12.51 16.49
C ALA A 244 -11.58 -11.01 16.14
N ILE A 245 -12.72 -10.37 15.84
CA ILE A 245 -12.79 -8.91 15.66
C ILE A 245 -12.38 -8.20 16.95
N ALA A 246 -12.95 -8.60 18.09
CA ALA A 246 -12.63 -8.01 19.40
C ALA A 246 -11.17 -8.24 19.82
N GLU A 247 -10.56 -9.35 19.41
CA GLU A 247 -9.15 -9.64 19.63
C GLU A 247 -8.26 -8.70 18.81
N ILE A 248 -8.49 -8.57 17.50
CA ILE A 248 -7.69 -7.69 16.64
C ILE A 248 -7.88 -6.22 17.02
N ASP A 249 -9.08 -5.81 17.45
CA ASP A 249 -9.35 -4.44 17.91
C ASP A 249 -8.49 -4.00 19.09
N GLN A 250 -8.01 -4.94 19.93
CA GLN A 250 -7.10 -4.62 21.05
C GLN A 250 -5.68 -4.26 20.60
N TRP A 251 -5.32 -4.60 19.36
CA TRP A 251 -3.99 -4.38 18.77
C TRP A 251 -3.92 -3.15 17.87
N ILE A 252 -5.03 -2.42 17.71
CA ILE A 252 -5.16 -1.18 16.92
C ILE A 252 -5.14 0.04 17.84
#